data_AF-A0A855X3I4-F1
#
_entry.id   AF-A0A855X3I4-F1
#
_cell.length_a   1.000
_cell.length_b   1.000
_cell.length_c   1.000
_cell.angle_alpha   90.00
_cell.angle_beta   90.00
_cell.angle_gamma   90.00
#
_symmetry.space_group_name_H-M   'P 1'
#
loop_
_entity.id
_entity.type
_entity.pdbx_description
1 polymer ?
#
loop_
_entity_poly.entity_id
_entity_poly.type
_entity_poly.pdbx_seq_one_letter_code
_entity_poly.pdbx_strand_id
1 'polypeptide(L)' 'DTAAASLIVRQAGGKATRVDGSSYSIFDPDLLASNGRIHAAMMRALKRK' A
#
# COMPACT_ATOMS: atom_id res chain seq x y z
N ASP A 1 -9.25 5.81 9.35
CA ASP A 1 -8.47 6.75 8.50
C ASP A 1 -7.89 6.12 7.24
N THR A 2 -7.18 4.99 7.37
CA THR A 2 -6.58 4.25 6.24
C THR A 2 -7.59 3.64 5.26
N ALA A 3 -8.79 3.29 5.71
CA ALA A 3 -9.88 2.81 4.85
C ALA A 3 -10.23 3.81 3.74
N ALA A 4 -10.49 5.08 4.12
CA ALA A 4 -10.80 6.16 3.20
C ALA A 4 -9.60 6.50 2.30
N ALA A 5 -8.39 6.56 2.86
CA ALA A 5 -7.17 6.80 2.08
C ALA A 5 -6.90 5.69 1.04
N SER A 6 -7.15 4.42 1.39
CA SER A 6 -6.99 3.30 0.46
C SER A 6 -7.96 3.37 -0.73
N LEU A 7 -9.19 3.85 -0.50
CA LEU A 7 -10.17 4.06 -1.55
C LEU A 7 -9.73 5.17 -2.51
N ILE A 8 -9.29 6.31 -1.97
CA ILE A 8 -8.80 7.46 -2.76
C ILE A 8 -7.61 7.04 -3.64
N VAL A 9 -6.62 6.37 -3.06
CA VAL A 9 -5.43 5.92 -3.80
C VAL A 9 -5.81 4.95 -4.92
N ARG A 10 -6.74 4.01 -4.67
CA ARG A 10 -7.20 3.07 -5.70
C ARG A 10 -7.99 3.77 -6.82
N GLN A 11 -8.86 4.71 -6.49
CA GLN A 11 -9.62 5.48 -7.49
C GLN A 11 -8.71 6.38 -8.34
N ALA A 12 -7.60 6.86 -7.78
CA ALA A 12 -6.57 7.60 -8.53
C ALA A 12 -5.66 6.69 -9.39
N GLY A 13 -5.92 5.38 -9.47
CA GLY A 13 -5.10 4.42 -10.21
C GLY A 13 -3.80 4.01 -9.49
N GLY A 14 -3.68 4.33 -8.20
CA GLY A 14 -2.59 3.89 -7.34
C GLY A 14 -2.76 2.45 -6.86
N LYS A 15 -1.75 1.96 -6.12
CA LYS A 15 -1.71 0.61 -5.54
C LYS A 15 -1.60 0.69 -4.03
N ALA A 16 -2.44 -0.10 -3.35
CA ALA A 16 -2.49 -0.22 -1.90
C ALA A 16 -2.41 -1.71 -1.51
N THR A 17 -1.45 -2.08 -0.67
CA THR A 17 -1.23 -3.44 -0.14
C THR A 17 -0.77 -3.35 1.30
N ARG A 18 -0.56 -4.47 1.98
CA ARG A 18 0.29 -4.51 3.16
C ARG A 18 1.77 -4.38 2.78
N VAL A 19 2.66 -4.18 3.76
CA VAL A 19 4.11 -4.05 3.54
C VAL A 19 4.71 -5.35 2.98
N ASP A 20 4.11 -6.49 3.30
CA ASP A 20 4.49 -7.81 2.74
C ASP A 20 4.07 -7.99 1.27
N GLY A 21 3.18 -7.13 0.76
CA GLY A 21 2.63 -7.15 -0.59
C GLY A 21 1.28 -7.86 -0.75
N SER A 22 0.70 -8.41 0.33
CA SER A 22 -0.64 -9.01 0.28
C SER A 22 -1.73 -7.94 0.17
N SER A 23 -2.94 -8.36 -0.17
CA SER A 23 -4.12 -7.49 -0.16
C SER A 23 -4.30 -6.82 1.21
N TYR A 24 -4.65 -5.53 1.19
CA TYR A 24 -4.95 -4.75 2.38
C TYR A 24 -6.44 -4.84 2.74
N SER A 25 -6.72 -4.99 4.02
CA SER A 25 -8.00 -4.86 4.70
C SER A 25 -7.94 -3.73 5.71
N ILE A 26 -9.08 -3.10 5.99
CA ILE A 26 -9.16 -2.00 6.96
C ILE A 26 -8.80 -2.42 8.40
N PHE A 27 -8.79 -3.73 8.66
CA PHE A 27 -8.42 -4.32 9.95
C PHE A 27 -6.94 -4.70 10.02
N ASP A 28 -6.20 -4.59 8.91
CA ASP A 28 -4.77 -4.91 8.90
C ASP A 28 -3.96 -3.82 9.62
N PRO A 29 -2.86 -4.21 10.30
CA PRO A 29 -2.06 -3.31 11.11
C PRO A 29 -1.23 -2.31 10.27
N ASP A 30 -1.05 -2.58 8.98
CA ASP A 30 -0.18 -1.81 8.10
C ASP A 30 -0.78 -1.58 6.70
N LEU A 31 -0.39 -0.46 6.08
CA LEU A 31 -0.80 -0.06 4.74
C LEU A 31 0.38 0.53 3.99
N LEU A 32 0.68 -0.01 2.81
CA LEU A 32 1.61 0.52 1.83
C LEU A 32 0.82 1.04 0.63
N ALA A 33 0.78 2.36 0.45
CA ALA A 33 0.11 3.03 -0.67
C ALA A 33 1.12 3.73 -1.58
N SER A 34 0.96 3.60 -2.91
CA SER A 34 1.83 4.26 -3.89
C SER A 34 1.15 4.49 -5.24
N ASN A 35 1.83 5.15 -6.17
CA ASN A 35 1.37 5.36 -7.55
C ASN A 35 1.43 4.09 -8.46
N GLY A 36 1.61 2.91 -7.87
CA GLY A 36 1.75 1.63 -8.57
C GLY A 36 3.14 1.39 -9.16
N ARG A 37 3.73 2.39 -9.82
CA ARG A 37 5.03 2.29 -10.53
C ARG A 37 6.20 2.00 -9.58
N ILE A 38 6.23 2.67 -8.43
CA ILE A 38 7.32 2.53 -7.45
C ILE A 38 7.03 1.52 -6.36
N HIS A 39 5.87 0.85 -6.40
CA HIS A 39 5.38 0.03 -5.30
C HIS A 39 6.37 -1.09 -4.90
N ALA A 40 6.92 -1.80 -5.89
CA ALA A 40 7.92 -2.85 -5.64
C ALA A 40 9.25 -2.30 -5.10
N ALA A 41 9.65 -1.09 -5.51
CA ALA A 41 10.84 -0.45 -4.98
C ALA A 41 10.66 -0.06 -3.50
N MET A 42 9.48 0.48 -3.15
CA MET A 42 9.13 0.79 -1.77
C MET A 42 9.13 -0.46 -0.88
N MET A 43 8.53 -1.57 -1.34
CA MET A 43 8.57 -2.85 -0.61
C MET A 43 10.01 -3.31 -0.33
N ARG A 44 10.91 -3.21 -1.33
CA ARG A 44 12.32 -3.58 -1.15
C ARG A 44 13.06 -2.66 -0.18
N ALA A 45 12.75 -1.36 -0.18
CA ALA A 45 13.36 -0.41 0.75
C ALA A 45 12.96 -0.70 2.20
N LEU A 46 11.72 -1.13 2.43
CA LEU A 46 11.22 -1.49 3.77
C LEU A 46 11.77 -2.83 4.27
N LYS A 47 12.04 -3.79 3.37
CA LYS A 47 12.66 -5.08 3.71
C LYS A 47 14.15 -5.01 4.03
N ARG A 48 14.82 -3.89 3.77
CA ARG A 48 16.25 -3.67 4.06
C ARG A 48 16.52 -3.13 5.48
N LYS A 49 15.55 -3.25 6.39
CA LYS A 49 15.71 -2.93 7.81
C LYS A 49 15.95 -4.18 8.64
#